data_AF-A0A6P1ZYJ3-F1
#
_entry.id   AF-A0A6P1ZYJ3-F1
#
_cell.length_a   1.000
_cell.length_b   1.000
_cell.length_c   1.000
_cell.angle_alpha   90.00
_cell.angle_beta   90.00
_cell.angle_gamma   90.00
#
_symmetry.space_group_name_H-M   'P 1'
#
loop_
_entity.id
_entity.type
_entity.pdbx_description
1 polymer ?
#
loop_
_entity_poly.entity_id
_entity_poly.type
_entity_poly.pdbx_seq_one_letter_code
_entity_poly.pdbx_strand_id
1 'polypeptide(L)'
;MSIPMITVVAGPAGCGKTTWICQQLRNTATAENVIYFSPGTGNVPIDQIRLSAEFPEVKVFSDGQEVEFLNQLAGAETIYIELGFYLELKTIEQIVGNVPYQSVAVLPPQMKDSEYHAWAEKVVKGLDIETSISLSQIWRSPTNGQVIDEDSLNEFWYELSHGAYGTVSRAKGIFDAADGRSLYADFVAGVPTTDFLELDLPRHLEGRPQRFSGIETWGENLDESAIRQTLQDCYLSDSAIAQYQEQVRQILIEETIQ
;
A
#
# COMPACT_ATOMS: atom_id res chain seq x y z
N MET A 1 15.78 -0.97 -29.48
CA MET A 1 16.14 -1.49 -28.14
C MET A 1 15.09 -2.52 -27.78
N SER A 2 15.48 -3.67 -27.22
CA SER A 2 14.53 -4.69 -26.76
C SER A 2 13.88 -4.25 -25.46
N ILE A 3 12.57 -4.44 -25.32
CA ILE A 3 11.86 -4.24 -24.06
C ILE A 3 12.37 -5.30 -23.07
N PRO A 4 12.78 -4.94 -21.84
CA PRO A 4 13.08 -5.92 -20.80
C PRO A 4 11.88 -6.80 -20.50
N MET A 5 12.11 -7.97 -19.92
CA MET A 5 11.01 -8.83 -19.49
C MET A 5 10.18 -8.12 -18.39
N ILE A 6 8.88 -7.98 -18.63
CA ILE A 6 7.94 -7.47 -17.62
C ILE A 6 7.70 -8.56 -16.58
N THR A 7 7.82 -8.24 -15.29
CA THR A 7 7.43 -9.16 -14.20
C THR A 7 6.05 -8.78 -13.69
N VAL A 8 5.06 -9.63 -13.95
CA VAL A 8 3.68 -9.44 -13.47
C VAL A 8 3.47 -10.27 -12.22
N VAL A 9 3.09 -9.62 -11.12
CA VAL A 9 2.96 -10.23 -9.80
C VAL A 9 1.49 -10.26 -9.41
N ALA A 10 0.96 -11.45 -9.13
CA ALA A 10 -0.41 -11.63 -8.66
C ALA A 10 -0.48 -12.55 -7.45
N GLY A 11 -1.65 -12.60 -6.82
CA GLY A 11 -1.90 -13.41 -5.64
C GLY A 11 -3.02 -12.82 -4.79
N PRO A 12 -3.54 -13.60 -3.82
CA PRO A 12 -4.66 -13.20 -2.99
C PRO A 12 -4.34 -11.96 -2.14
N ALA A 13 -5.38 -11.37 -1.54
CA ALA A 13 -5.22 -10.27 -0.61
C ALA A 13 -4.31 -10.68 0.56
N GLY A 14 -3.40 -9.79 0.99
CA GLY A 14 -2.56 -10.03 2.17
C GLY A 14 -1.42 -11.04 1.98
N CYS A 15 -1.23 -11.66 0.80
CA CYS A 15 -0.20 -12.69 0.63
C CYS A 15 1.25 -12.16 0.57
N GLY A 16 1.43 -10.83 0.52
CA GLY A 16 2.74 -10.18 0.52
C GLY A 16 3.31 -9.82 -0.86
N LYS A 17 2.47 -9.59 -1.89
CA LYS A 17 2.90 -9.15 -3.24
C LYS A 17 3.85 -7.94 -3.20
N THR A 18 3.39 -6.81 -2.68
CA THR A 18 4.19 -5.58 -2.55
C THR A 18 5.48 -5.85 -1.79
N THR A 19 5.41 -6.57 -0.66
CA THR A 19 6.60 -6.94 0.13
C THR A 19 7.60 -7.76 -0.68
N TRP A 20 7.15 -8.71 -1.51
CA TRP A 20 8.02 -9.48 -2.38
C TRP A 20 8.69 -8.60 -3.44
N ILE A 21 7.96 -7.66 -4.04
CA ILE A 21 8.51 -6.68 -4.99
C ILE A 21 9.57 -5.81 -4.30
N CYS A 22 9.28 -5.23 -3.14
CA CYS A 22 10.25 -4.47 -2.35
C CYS A 22 11.51 -5.30 -2.04
N GLN A 23 11.37 -6.58 -1.70
CA GLN A 23 12.52 -7.47 -1.51
C GLN A 23 13.32 -7.68 -2.80
N GLN A 24 12.67 -7.78 -3.97
CA GLN A 24 13.40 -7.84 -5.23
C GLN A 24 14.17 -6.54 -5.45
N LEU A 25 13.52 -5.38 -5.32
CA LEU A 25 14.11 -4.06 -5.50
C LEU A 25 15.37 -3.85 -4.63
N ARG A 26 15.31 -4.21 -3.35
CA ARG A 26 16.48 -4.13 -2.44
C ARG A 26 17.67 -4.99 -2.91
N ASN A 27 17.40 -6.10 -3.57
CA ASN A 27 18.45 -6.99 -4.10
C ASN A 27 18.99 -6.51 -5.47
N THR A 28 18.29 -5.60 -6.15
CA THR A 28 18.67 -5.06 -7.46
C THR A 28 19.41 -3.72 -7.34
N ALA A 29 20.23 -3.52 -6.30
CA ALA A 29 20.86 -2.25 -5.90
C ALA A 29 21.67 -1.47 -6.98
N THR A 30 21.76 -1.98 -8.21
CA THR A 30 22.41 -1.34 -9.37
C THR A 30 21.47 -1.10 -10.55
N ALA A 31 20.20 -1.49 -10.48
CA ALA A 31 19.26 -1.31 -11.59
C ALA A 31 18.87 0.17 -11.69
N GLU A 32 19.22 0.80 -12.80
CA GLU A 32 18.76 2.14 -13.13
C GLU A 32 17.40 2.05 -13.85
N ASN A 33 16.57 3.09 -13.78
CA ASN A 33 15.29 3.15 -14.50
C ASN A 33 14.34 1.98 -14.18
N VAL A 34 14.10 1.73 -12.90
CA VAL A 34 13.06 0.80 -12.46
C VAL A 34 11.70 1.46 -12.57
N ILE A 35 10.74 0.75 -13.15
CA ILE A 35 9.35 1.20 -13.23
C ILE A 35 8.39 0.20 -12.58
N TYR A 36 7.38 0.72 -11.88
CA TYR A 36 6.37 -0.06 -11.18
C TYR A 36 4.98 0.44 -11.52
N PHE A 37 4.06 -0.47 -11.82
CA PHE A 37 2.66 -0.15 -12.09
C PHE A 37 1.73 -1.03 -11.28
N SER A 38 0.75 -0.43 -10.61
CA SER A 38 -0.29 -1.17 -9.87
C SER A 38 -1.68 -0.71 -10.34
N PRO A 39 -2.29 -1.41 -11.32
CA PRO A 39 -3.62 -1.08 -11.82
C PRO A 39 -4.75 -1.40 -10.82
N GLY A 40 -5.87 -0.70 -10.99
CA GLY A 40 -7.13 -0.90 -10.29
C GLY A 40 -7.17 -0.37 -8.85
N THR A 41 -6.19 0.42 -8.42
CA THR A 41 -6.15 0.97 -7.06
C THR A 41 -7.13 2.14 -6.85
N GLY A 42 -7.69 2.67 -7.93
CA GLY A 42 -8.58 3.82 -7.90
C GLY A 42 -7.91 5.02 -7.22
N ASN A 43 -8.62 5.61 -6.25
CA ASN A 43 -8.16 6.77 -5.49
C ASN A 43 -7.46 6.41 -4.16
N VAL A 44 -7.11 5.14 -3.92
CA VAL A 44 -6.41 4.69 -2.70
C VAL A 44 -5.09 3.98 -3.07
N PRO A 45 -4.05 4.73 -3.49
CA PRO A 45 -2.79 4.19 -3.99
C PRO A 45 -1.78 3.89 -2.85
N ILE A 46 -2.22 3.15 -1.83
CA ILE A 46 -1.41 2.94 -0.60
C ILE A 46 -0.09 2.23 -0.90
N ASP A 47 -0.13 1.15 -1.69
CA ASP A 47 1.06 0.36 -1.99
C ASP A 47 2.03 1.12 -2.90
N GLN A 48 1.51 1.92 -3.85
CA GLN A 48 2.31 2.86 -4.64
C GLN A 48 3.06 3.87 -3.76
N ILE A 49 2.37 4.54 -2.83
CA ILE A 49 2.97 5.58 -1.99
C ILE A 49 4.01 4.98 -1.05
N ARG A 50 3.71 3.83 -0.43
CA ARG A 50 4.70 3.09 0.36
C ARG A 50 5.95 2.79 -0.47
N LEU A 51 5.77 2.27 -1.69
CA LEU A 51 6.88 1.92 -2.56
C LEU A 51 7.69 3.16 -2.97
N SER A 52 7.03 4.26 -3.35
CA SER A 52 7.70 5.53 -3.69
C SER A 52 8.44 6.16 -2.50
N ALA A 53 7.95 5.99 -1.28
CA ALA A 53 8.64 6.46 -0.08
C ALA A 53 9.88 5.61 0.21
N GLU A 54 9.81 4.29 0.01
CA GLU A 54 10.93 3.39 0.29
C GLU A 54 11.98 3.36 -0.84
N PHE A 55 11.56 3.55 -2.09
CA PHE A 55 12.41 3.54 -3.28
C PHE A 55 12.12 4.79 -4.15
N PRO A 56 12.63 5.98 -3.77
CA PRO A 56 12.37 7.22 -4.49
C PRO A 56 12.84 7.22 -5.96
N GLU A 57 13.78 6.34 -6.31
CA GLU A 57 14.29 6.13 -7.66
C GLU A 57 13.33 5.34 -8.57
N VAL A 58 12.38 4.61 -7.99
CA VAL A 58 11.41 3.82 -8.76
C VAL A 58 10.33 4.73 -9.31
N LYS A 59 10.16 4.73 -10.63
CA LYS A 59 9.06 5.46 -11.27
C LYS A 59 7.77 4.67 -11.13
N VAL A 60 6.87 5.18 -10.29
CA VAL A 60 5.58 4.56 -9.99
C VAL A 60 4.48 5.13 -10.89
N PHE A 61 3.65 4.25 -11.43
CA PHE A 61 2.49 4.56 -12.25
C PHE A 61 1.21 4.07 -11.56
N SER A 62 0.11 4.79 -11.79
CA SER A 62 -1.23 4.52 -11.23
C SER A 62 -2.30 4.49 -12.33
N ASP A 63 -3.53 4.18 -11.95
CA ASP A 63 -4.69 4.18 -12.85
C ASP A 63 -4.77 5.46 -13.69
N GLY A 64 -5.01 5.29 -14.99
CA GLY A 64 -5.06 6.39 -15.95
C GLY A 64 -3.69 6.81 -16.51
N GLN A 65 -2.60 6.18 -16.07
CA GLN A 65 -1.24 6.41 -16.59
C GLN A 65 -0.71 5.23 -17.42
N GLU A 66 -1.60 4.38 -17.94
CA GLU A 66 -1.25 3.17 -18.68
C GLU A 66 -0.44 3.51 -19.94
N VAL A 67 -0.81 4.57 -20.66
CA VAL A 67 -0.12 5.00 -21.88
C VAL A 67 1.30 5.49 -21.55
N GLU A 68 1.45 6.30 -20.49
CA GLU A 68 2.73 6.77 -20.01
C GLU A 68 3.62 5.61 -19.56
N PHE A 69 3.06 4.64 -18.85
CA PHE A 69 3.75 3.41 -18.46
C PHE A 69 4.26 2.64 -19.69
N LEU A 70 3.39 2.38 -20.67
CA LEU A 70 3.75 1.66 -21.90
C LEU A 70 4.85 2.37 -22.69
N ASN A 71 4.83 3.71 -22.73
CA ASN A 71 5.85 4.51 -23.40
C ASN A 71 7.24 4.43 -22.72
N GLN A 72 7.31 3.98 -21.47
CA GLN A 72 8.55 3.91 -20.69
C GLN A 72 9.18 2.51 -20.69
N LEU A 73 8.46 1.49 -21.17
CA LEU A 73 8.94 0.10 -21.21
C LEU A 73 10.28 -0.06 -21.92
N ALA A 74 10.51 0.62 -23.05
CA ALA A 74 11.74 0.47 -23.83
C ALA A 74 12.98 1.10 -23.18
N GLY A 75 12.80 1.97 -22.18
CA GLY A 75 13.87 2.65 -21.46
C GLY A 75 14.10 2.15 -20.04
N ALA A 76 13.23 1.26 -19.54
CA ALA A 76 13.38 0.65 -18.24
C ALA A 76 14.44 -0.45 -18.25
N GLU A 77 15.04 -0.76 -17.11
CA GLU A 77 15.85 -1.99 -16.93
C GLU A 77 15.05 -3.07 -16.20
N THR A 78 14.21 -2.66 -15.25
CA THR A 78 13.36 -3.53 -14.46
C THR A 78 11.93 -3.00 -14.47
N ILE A 79 10.98 -3.89 -14.72
CA ILE A 79 9.56 -3.55 -14.88
C ILE A 79 8.73 -4.48 -14.00
N TYR A 80 7.97 -3.91 -13.07
CA TYR A 80 7.01 -4.64 -12.25
C TYR A 80 5.58 -4.17 -12.53
N ILE A 81 4.66 -5.12 -12.66
CA ILE A 81 3.22 -4.87 -12.61
C ILE A 81 2.65 -5.66 -11.43
N GLU A 82 2.07 -4.99 -10.44
CA GLU A 82 1.37 -5.64 -9.33
C GLU A 82 -0.13 -5.69 -9.61
N LEU A 83 -0.67 -6.88 -9.84
CA LEU A 83 -2.10 -7.07 -10.01
C LEU A 83 -2.80 -7.13 -8.64
N GLY A 84 -3.72 -6.20 -8.42
CA GLY A 84 -4.64 -6.22 -7.30
C GLY A 84 -5.44 -7.52 -7.25
N PHE A 85 -5.70 -8.04 -6.06
CA PHE A 85 -6.40 -9.32 -5.86
C PHE A 85 -7.86 -9.31 -6.36
N TYR A 86 -8.42 -8.13 -6.56
CA TYR A 86 -9.77 -7.88 -7.08
C TYR A 86 -9.81 -7.81 -8.63
N LEU A 87 -8.66 -7.89 -9.31
CA LEU A 87 -8.60 -7.95 -10.76
C LEU A 87 -8.53 -9.40 -11.22
N GLU A 88 -9.26 -9.72 -12.28
CA GLU A 88 -9.08 -11.00 -12.97
C GLU A 88 -7.68 -11.06 -13.60
N LEU A 89 -7.03 -12.23 -13.52
CA LEU A 89 -5.67 -12.43 -14.03
C LEU A 89 -5.53 -12.09 -15.52
N LYS A 90 -6.57 -12.36 -16.32
CA LYS A 90 -6.60 -12.07 -17.76
C LYS A 90 -6.58 -10.58 -18.10
N THR A 91 -6.89 -9.69 -17.15
CA THR A 91 -6.84 -8.23 -17.35
C THR A 91 -5.44 -7.77 -17.75
N ILE A 92 -4.38 -8.52 -17.41
CA ILE A 92 -3.02 -8.19 -17.83
C ILE A 92 -2.89 -8.09 -19.36
N GLU A 93 -3.59 -8.93 -20.12
CA GLU A 93 -3.55 -8.92 -21.59
C GLU A 93 -4.09 -7.60 -22.15
N GLN A 94 -5.02 -6.95 -21.45
CA GLN A 94 -5.56 -5.64 -21.83
C GLN A 94 -4.58 -4.51 -21.52
N ILE A 95 -3.73 -4.69 -20.51
CA ILE A 95 -2.74 -3.69 -20.06
C ILE A 95 -1.50 -3.72 -20.94
N VAL A 96 -0.88 -4.90 -21.10
CA VAL A 96 0.41 -5.03 -21.81
C VAL A 96 0.24 -5.43 -23.28
N GLY A 97 -0.98 -5.78 -23.71
CA GLY A 97 -1.26 -6.20 -25.08
C GLY A 97 -0.45 -7.43 -25.47
N ASN A 98 0.37 -7.30 -26.52
CA ASN A 98 1.21 -8.39 -27.03
C ASN A 98 2.64 -8.37 -26.45
N VAL A 99 2.94 -7.52 -25.48
CA VAL A 99 4.28 -7.48 -24.87
C VAL A 99 4.46 -8.72 -23.99
N PRO A 100 5.51 -9.54 -24.22
CA PRO A 100 5.78 -10.70 -23.38
C PRO A 100 6.04 -10.31 -21.93
N TYR A 101 5.60 -11.14 -21.01
CA TYR A 101 5.80 -10.97 -19.58
C TYR A 101 6.04 -12.30 -18.90
N GLN A 102 6.73 -12.28 -17.77
CA GLN A 102 6.83 -13.37 -16.83
C GLN A 102 5.74 -13.22 -15.76
N SER A 103 4.92 -14.24 -15.58
CA SER A 103 3.91 -14.28 -14.50
C SER A 103 4.48 -14.91 -13.22
N VAL A 104 4.35 -14.18 -12.12
CA VAL A 104 4.74 -14.60 -10.78
C VAL A 104 3.53 -14.58 -9.86
N ALA A 105 3.21 -15.72 -9.24
CA ALA A 105 2.20 -15.78 -8.19
C ALA A 105 2.84 -15.85 -6.81
N VAL A 106 2.47 -14.92 -5.91
CA VAL A 106 2.84 -14.97 -4.49
C VAL A 106 1.68 -15.60 -3.74
N LEU A 107 1.85 -16.84 -3.26
CA LEU A 107 0.76 -17.65 -2.72
C LEU A 107 1.01 -18.12 -1.29
N PRO A 108 -0.04 -18.21 -0.45
CA PRO A 108 0.06 -18.84 0.85
C PRO A 108 0.53 -20.30 0.73
N PRO A 109 1.36 -20.81 1.65
CA PRO A 109 1.97 -22.15 1.55
C PRO A 109 0.96 -23.31 1.42
N GLN A 110 -0.23 -23.15 1.97
CA GLN A 110 -1.33 -24.10 2.03
C GLN A 110 -2.23 -24.05 0.80
N MET A 111 -2.16 -22.97 0.01
CA MET A 111 -2.98 -22.82 -1.19
C MET A 111 -2.52 -23.82 -2.25
N LYS A 112 -3.46 -24.59 -2.78
CA LYS A 112 -3.23 -25.60 -3.83
C LYS A 112 -4.29 -25.46 -4.90
N ASP A 113 -3.95 -25.87 -6.11
CA ASP A 113 -4.90 -26.06 -7.21
C ASP A 113 -5.79 -24.83 -7.50
N SER A 114 -5.23 -23.62 -7.34
CA SER A 114 -5.92 -22.35 -7.62
C SER A 114 -5.65 -21.83 -9.03
N GLU A 115 -6.44 -20.86 -9.51
CA GLU A 115 -6.22 -20.22 -10.82
C GLU A 115 -4.81 -19.64 -10.98
N TYR A 116 -4.21 -19.16 -9.89
CA TYR A 116 -2.85 -18.63 -9.88
C TYR A 116 -1.82 -19.69 -10.23
N HIS A 117 -2.03 -20.96 -9.87
CA HIS A 117 -1.11 -22.05 -10.21
C HIS A 117 -1.12 -22.36 -11.71
N ALA A 118 -2.27 -22.22 -12.37
CA ALA A 118 -2.38 -22.41 -13.81
C ALA A 118 -1.85 -21.22 -14.60
N TRP A 119 -1.97 -20.01 -14.05
CA TRP A 119 -1.57 -18.75 -14.70
C TRP A 119 -0.06 -18.44 -14.54
N ALA A 120 0.53 -18.77 -13.39
CA ALA A 120 1.90 -18.35 -13.08
C ALA A 120 2.96 -19.28 -13.67
N GLU A 121 3.99 -18.70 -14.30
CA GLU A 121 5.22 -19.40 -14.65
C GLU A 121 6.06 -19.72 -13.40
N LYS A 122 5.99 -18.85 -12.39
CA LYS A 122 6.71 -18.99 -11.13
C LYS A 122 5.79 -18.77 -9.94
N VAL A 123 5.75 -19.76 -9.04
CA VAL A 123 5.08 -19.62 -7.74
C VAL A 123 6.12 -19.32 -6.67
N VAL A 124 5.88 -18.27 -5.88
CA VAL A 124 6.69 -17.86 -4.73
C VAL A 124 5.87 -18.03 -3.46
N LYS A 125 6.54 -18.49 -2.40
CA LYS A 125 5.94 -18.63 -1.08
C LYS A 125 5.65 -17.24 -0.48
N GLY A 126 4.38 -16.96 -0.25
CA GLY A 126 3.87 -15.77 0.45
C GLY A 126 3.64 -16.03 1.94
N LEU A 127 2.89 -15.11 2.55
CA LEU A 127 2.46 -15.22 3.95
C LEU A 127 1.47 -16.37 4.16
N ASP A 128 1.56 -17.01 5.32
CA ASP A 128 0.65 -18.07 5.74
C ASP A 128 -0.66 -17.43 6.25
N ILE A 129 -1.62 -17.30 5.33
CA ILE A 129 -2.90 -16.62 5.56
C ILE A 129 -4.05 -17.47 5.09
N GLU A 130 -5.17 -17.41 5.80
CA GLU A 130 -6.40 -18.03 5.32
C GLU A 130 -6.99 -17.20 4.18
N THR A 131 -7.23 -17.85 3.04
CA THR A 131 -7.93 -17.23 1.92
C THR A 131 -9.37 -17.69 1.93
N SER A 132 -10.27 -16.86 2.47
CA SER A 132 -11.70 -17.11 2.50
C SER A 132 -12.31 -16.98 1.09
N ILE A 133 -13.35 -17.78 0.82
CA ILE A 133 -14.18 -17.73 -0.40
C ILE A 133 -15.52 -17.00 -0.10
N SER A 134 -15.63 -16.37 1.07
CA SER A 134 -16.82 -15.63 1.47
C SER A 134 -17.03 -14.37 0.60
N LEU A 135 -18.25 -13.85 0.62
CA LEU A 135 -18.57 -12.55 0.04
C LEU A 135 -17.93 -11.45 0.89
N SER A 136 -16.66 -11.19 0.64
CA SER A 136 -15.93 -10.07 1.24
C SER A 136 -16.16 -8.78 0.45
N GLN A 137 -16.14 -7.65 1.16
CA GLN A 137 -16.27 -6.32 0.60
C GLN A 137 -14.98 -5.53 0.80
N ILE A 138 -14.70 -4.63 -0.14
CA ILE A 138 -13.61 -3.66 -0.04
C ILE A 138 -14.23 -2.32 0.30
N TRP A 139 -13.79 -1.75 1.42
CA TRP A 139 -14.11 -0.39 1.82
C TRP A 139 -12.86 0.49 1.71
N ARG A 140 -13.05 1.69 1.15
CA ARG A 140 -11.99 2.66 0.87
C ARG A 140 -12.39 4.04 1.37
N SER A 141 -11.50 4.70 2.11
CA SER A 141 -11.68 6.08 2.55
C SER A 141 -10.41 6.89 2.26
N PRO A 142 -10.27 7.45 1.04
CA PRO A 142 -9.20 8.39 0.73
C PRO A 142 -9.45 9.73 1.44
N THR A 143 -8.36 10.35 1.89
CA THR A 143 -8.36 11.65 2.54
C THR A 143 -7.17 12.48 2.06
N ASN A 144 -7.21 13.78 2.33
CA ASN A 144 -6.09 14.69 2.07
C ASN A 144 -6.11 15.76 3.17
N GLY A 145 -4.93 16.05 3.73
CA GLY A 145 -4.77 17.05 4.78
C GLY A 145 -5.41 16.72 6.12
N GLN A 146 -5.81 15.46 6.35
CA GLN A 146 -6.21 15.03 7.70
C GLN A 146 -4.96 14.70 8.50
N VAL A 147 -4.91 15.20 9.74
CA VAL A 147 -3.84 14.93 10.69
C VAL A 147 -4.48 14.23 11.87
N ILE A 148 -3.89 13.10 12.25
CA ILE A 148 -4.45 12.19 13.25
C ILE A 148 -3.65 12.28 14.55
N ASP A 149 -4.37 12.14 15.66
CA ASP A 149 -3.80 11.81 16.96
C ASP A 149 -3.34 10.35 17.00
N GLU A 150 -2.06 10.10 17.27
CA GLU A 150 -1.46 8.75 17.16
C GLU A 150 -2.00 7.78 18.21
N ASP A 151 -2.31 8.25 19.43
CA ASP A 151 -2.92 7.42 20.47
C ASP A 151 -4.32 6.96 20.05
N SER A 152 -5.13 7.89 19.54
CA SER A 152 -6.46 7.57 18.99
C SER A 152 -6.37 6.62 17.78
N LEU A 153 -5.36 6.78 16.92
CA LEU A 153 -5.12 5.89 15.79
C LEU A 153 -4.80 4.46 16.24
N ASN A 154 -4.00 4.30 17.29
CA ASN A 154 -3.67 3.00 17.85
C ASN A 154 -4.94 2.28 18.35
N GLU A 155 -5.81 2.99 19.06
CA GLU A 155 -7.09 2.44 19.54
C GLU A 155 -8.00 2.06 18.37
N PHE A 156 -8.20 2.96 17.40
CA PHE A 156 -8.98 2.68 16.19
C PHE A 156 -8.43 1.46 15.42
N TRP A 157 -7.12 1.38 15.23
CA TRP A 157 -6.48 0.28 14.50
C TRP A 157 -6.62 -1.05 15.23
N TYR A 158 -6.52 -1.03 16.56
CA TYR A 158 -6.80 -2.19 17.41
C TYR A 158 -8.26 -2.64 17.25
N GLU A 159 -9.22 -1.75 17.40
CA GLU A 159 -10.66 -2.07 17.24
C GLU A 159 -10.98 -2.64 15.85
N LEU A 160 -10.43 -2.02 14.80
CA LEU A 160 -10.59 -2.47 13.42
C LEU A 160 -10.06 -3.89 13.21
N SER A 161 -8.83 -4.16 13.66
CA SER A 161 -8.19 -5.47 13.53
C SER A 161 -8.81 -6.56 14.41
N HIS A 162 -9.53 -6.18 15.49
CA HIS A 162 -10.17 -7.10 16.44
C HIS A 162 -11.67 -7.25 16.24
N GLY A 163 -12.19 -6.78 15.10
CA GLY A 163 -13.54 -7.10 14.65
C GLY A 163 -14.65 -6.22 15.23
N ALA A 164 -14.31 -5.06 15.80
CA ALA A 164 -15.31 -4.11 16.31
C ALA A 164 -16.30 -3.65 15.22
N TYR A 165 -15.85 -3.69 13.96
CA TYR A 165 -16.58 -3.19 12.80
C TYR A 165 -16.87 -4.28 11.76
N GLY A 166 -16.95 -5.55 12.16
CA GLY A 166 -17.03 -6.69 11.25
C GLY A 166 -15.70 -7.40 11.08
N THR A 167 -15.67 -8.51 10.34
CA THR A 167 -14.48 -9.37 10.26
C THR A 167 -13.50 -8.82 9.22
N VAL A 168 -12.44 -8.14 9.67
CA VAL A 168 -11.38 -7.64 8.79
C VAL A 168 -10.39 -8.75 8.47
N SER A 169 -10.18 -9.02 7.18
CA SER A 169 -9.15 -9.96 6.70
C SER A 169 -7.86 -9.24 6.34
N ARG A 170 -7.96 -8.00 5.83
CA ARG A 170 -6.81 -7.13 5.54
C ARG A 170 -7.19 -5.67 5.75
N ALA A 171 -6.28 -4.88 6.33
CA ALA A 171 -6.37 -3.42 6.27
C ALA A 171 -5.00 -2.83 5.94
N LYS A 172 -4.99 -1.75 5.16
CA LYS A 172 -3.80 -0.92 4.94
C LYS A 172 -4.17 0.54 5.10
N GLY A 173 -3.25 1.36 5.60
CA GLY A 173 -3.46 2.78 5.74
C GLY A 173 -2.19 3.59 5.60
N ILE A 174 -2.36 4.86 5.19
CA ILE A 174 -1.35 5.91 5.30
C ILE A 174 -1.98 7.06 6.07
N PHE A 175 -1.31 7.54 7.10
CA PHE A 175 -1.83 8.56 7.99
C PHE A 175 -0.76 9.62 8.26
N ASP A 176 -1.17 10.89 8.36
CA ASP A 176 -0.29 11.97 8.78
C ASP A 176 -0.44 12.20 10.28
N ALA A 177 0.67 12.09 11.02
CA ALA A 177 0.70 12.30 12.46
C ALA A 177 0.91 13.79 12.80
N ALA A 178 0.52 14.18 14.03
CA ALA A 178 0.63 15.55 14.52
C ALA A 178 2.05 16.13 14.48
N ASP A 179 3.06 15.27 14.59
CA ASP A 179 4.48 15.65 14.55
C ASP A 179 5.09 15.67 13.13
N GLY A 180 4.23 15.62 12.12
CA GLY A 180 4.57 15.77 10.71
C GLY A 180 5.02 14.49 10.00
N ARG A 181 5.18 13.38 10.72
CA ARG A 181 5.49 12.07 10.13
C ARG A 181 4.34 11.55 9.27
N SER A 182 4.68 10.71 8.30
CA SER A 182 3.71 9.90 7.58
C SER A 182 3.85 8.45 8.03
N LEU A 183 2.77 7.84 8.49
CA LEU A 183 2.72 6.52 9.07
C LEU A 183 2.01 5.56 8.14
N TYR A 184 2.63 4.41 7.86
CA TYR A 184 2.05 3.29 7.16
C TYR A 184 1.57 2.23 8.14
N ALA A 185 0.35 1.76 7.94
CA ALA A 185 -0.26 0.69 8.70
C ALA A 185 -0.58 -0.49 7.77
N ASP A 186 -0.32 -1.71 8.24
CA ASP A 186 -0.64 -2.96 7.54
C ASP A 186 -1.17 -3.98 8.54
N PHE A 187 -2.25 -4.65 8.17
CA PHE A 187 -2.88 -5.70 8.95
C PHE A 187 -3.33 -6.80 8.01
N VAL A 188 -3.04 -8.05 8.39
CA VAL A 188 -3.55 -9.25 7.74
C VAL A 188 -3.95 -10.25 8.81
N ALA A 189 -5.17 -10.76 8.74
CA ALA A 189 -5.67 -11.73 9.70
C ALA A 189 -4.77 -12.99 9.72
N GLY A 190 -4.44 -13.46 10.92
CA GLY A 190 -3.56 -14.62 11.14
C GLY A 190 -2.06 -14.30 11.06
N VAL A 191 -1.67 -13.07 10.69
CA VAL A 191 -0.27 -12.61 10.70
C VAL A 191 -0.07 -11.72 11.93
N PRO A 192 1.04 -11.87 12.68
CA PRO A 192 1.35 -10.95 13.77
C PRO A 192 1.35 -9.50 13.31
N THR A 193 0.57 -8.66 13.99
CA THR A 193 0.49 -7.23 13.72
C THR A 193 1.84 -6.58 13.99
N THR A 194 2.26 -5.70 13.09
CA THR A 194 3.42 -4.83 13.29
C THR A 194 2.95 -3.44 13.70
N ASP A 195 3.79 -2.73 14.44
CA ASP A 195 3.59 -1.31 14.73
C ASP A 195 3.54 -0.49 13.42
N PHE A 196 3.05 0.75 13.52
CA PHE A 196 3.07 1.68 12.40
C PHE A 196 4.51 1.92 11.92
N LEU A 197 4.70 1.85 10.62
CA LEU A 197 5.97 2.13 9.97
C LEU A 197 6.01 3.59 9.55
N GLU A 198 6.98 4.36 10.03
CA GLU A 198 7.25 5.69 9.47
C GLU A 198 7.74 5.56 8.02
N LEU A 199 7.04 6.23 7.09
CA LEU A 199 7.48 6.36 5.72
C LEU A 199 8.62 7.39 5.65
N ASP A 200 9.64 7.12 4.85
CA ASP A 200 10.77 8.03 4.62
C ASP A 200 10.36 9.21 3.72
N LEU A 201 9.49 10.05 4.28
CA LEU A 201 9.00 11.27 3.66
C LEU A 201 9.39 12.45 4.54
N PRO A 202 9.67 13.63 3.96
CA PRO A 202 9.89 14.83 4.74
C PRO A 202 8.74 15.09 5.71
N ARG A 203 9.09 15.44 6.95
CA ARG A 203 8.12 15.86 7.95
C ARG A 203 7.39 17.11 7.48
N HIS A 204 6.08 17.15 7.71
CA HIS A 204 5.25 18.31 7.40
C HIS A 204 4.82 19.03 8.68
N LEU A 205 5.42 20.19 8.97
CA LEU A 205 5.20 20.96 10.19
C LEU A 205 4.57 22.35 9.92
N GLU A 206 3.90 22.50 8.77
CA GLU A 206 3.33 23.75 8.25
C GLU A 206 1.80 23.65 8.11
N GLY A 207 1.14 23.05 9.09
CA GLY A 207 -0.31 22.83 9.10
C GLY A 207 -0.69 21.50 8.47
N ARG A 208 -1.71 21.53 7.59
CA ARG A 208 -2.27 20.33 6.95
C ARG A 208 -1.47 19.93 5.71
N PRO A 209 -0.95 18.70 5.66
CA PRO A 209 -0.16 18.25 4.52
C PRO A 209 -1.01 18.13 3.25
N GLN A 210 -0.45 18.51 2.10
CA GLN A 210 -1.09 18.35 0.80
C GLN A 210 -0.65 17.05 0.12
N ARG A 211 -0.79 15.93 0.82
CA ARG A 211 -0.48 14.58 0.33
C ARG A 211 -1.61 13.61 0.65
N PHE A 212 -1.57 12.44 0.02
CA PHE A 212 -2.54 11.40 0.28
C PHE A 212 -2.38 10.86 1.71
N SER A 213 -3.52 10.70 2.38
CA SER A 213 -3.71 9.84 3.53
C SER A 213 -4.99 9.04 3.30
N GLY A 214 -5.16 7.90 3.94
CA GLY A 214 -6.39 7.12 3.81
C GLY A 214 -6.20 5.66 4.10
N ILE A 215 -7.31 4.93 4.03
CA ILE A 215 -7.39 3.53 4.43
C ILE A 215 -8.13 2.69 3.39
N GLU A 216 -7.69 1.45 3.22
CA GLU A 216 -8.42 0.39 2.55
C GLU A 216 -8.60 -0.77 3.53
N THR A 217 -9.85 -1.23 3.69
CA THR A 217 -10.20 -2.39 4.50
C THR A 217 -10.90 -3.43 3.62
N TRP A 218 -10.51 -4.69 3.78
CA TRP A 218 -11.12 -5.83 3.11
C TRP A 218 -11.55 -6.85 4.15
N GLY A 219 -12.82 -7.27 4.08
CA GLY A 219 -13.39 -8.18 5.06
C GLY A 219 -14.89 -8.43 4.87
N GLU A 220 -15.52 -9.03 5.87
CA GLU A 220 -16.92 -9.45 5.85
C GLU A 220 -17.77 -8.62 6.81
N ASN A 221 -18.99 -8.28 6.39
CA ASN A 221 -19.98 -7.56 7.21
C ASN A 221 -19.39 -6.27 7.84
N LEU A 222 -18.61 -5.52 7.06
CA LEU A 222 -17.98 -4.30 7.56
C LEU A 222 -19.04 -3.23 7.85
N ASP A 223 -19.03 -2.67 9.06
CA ASP A 223 -19.81 -1.47 9.40
C ASP A 223 -19.06 -0.23 8.92
N GLU A 224 -19.16 0.03 7.61
CA GLU A 224 -18.47 1.14 6.93
C GLU A 224 -18.79 2.52 7.53
N SER A 225 -19.98 2.68 8.11
CA SER A 225 -20.38 3.93 8.76
C SER A 225 -19.65 4.11 10.08
N ALA A 226 -19.58 3.04 10.89
CA ALA A 226 -18.86 3.07 12.16
C ALA A 226 -17.35 3.25 11.93
N ILE A 227 -16.74 2.52 10.99
CA ILE A 227 -15.31 2.68 10.64
C ILE A 227 -15.01 4.13 10.27
N ARG A 228 -15.85 4.73 9.40
CA ARG A 228 -15.69 6.12 8.98
C ARG A 228 -15.78 7.09 10.16
N GLN A 229 -16.78 6.91 11.03
CA GLN A 229 -17.01 7.81 12.16
C GLN A 229 -15.85 7.75 13.15
N THR A 230 -15.44 6.56 13.58
CA THR A 230 -14.33 6.42 14.54
C THR A 230 -13.02 6.94 13.95
N LEU A 231 -12.75 6.71 12.66
CA LEU A 231 -11.58 7.30 12.01
C LEU A 231 -11.64 8.84 11.99
N GLN A 232 -12.82 9.43 11.78
CA GLN A 232 -13.00 10.88 11.84
C GLN A 232 -12.80 11.45 13.23
N ASP A 233 -13.16 10.69 14.27
CA ASP A 233 -12.97 11.09 15.67
C ASP A 233 -11.47 11.14 16.04
N CYS A 234 -10.60 10.48 15.28
CA CYS A 234 -9.14 10.55 15.42
C CYS A 234 -8.53 11.86 14.87
N TYR A 235 -9.29 12.65 14.10
CA TYR A 235 -8.75 13.83 13.42
C TYR A 235 -8.56 15.01 14.35
N LEU A 236 -7.40 15.65 14.24
CA LEU A 236 -7.07 16.86 14.98
C LEU A 236 -7.66 18.11 14.32
N SER A 237 -8.05 19.06 15.18
CA SER A 237 -8.41 20.41 14.77
C SER A 237 -7.18 21.22 14.36
N ASP A 238 -7.36 22.27 13.56
CA ASP A 238 -6.26 23.13 13.11
C ASP A 238 -5.48 23.75 14.27
N SER A 239 -6.16 24.08 15.38
CA SER A 239 -5.51 24.63 16.57
C SER A 239 -4.62 23.60 17.26
N ALA A 240 -5.05 22.34 17.34
CA ALA A 240 -4.25 21.26 17.92
C ALA A 240 -3.03 20.95 17.04
N ILE A 241 -3.22 20.86 15.73
CA ILE A 241 -2.13 20.67 14.75
C ILE A 241 -1.07 21.76 14.90
N ALA A 242 -1.49 23.03 14.92
CA ALA A 242 -0.57 24.16 15.04
C ALA A 242 0.23 24.12 16.37
N GLN A 243 -0.42 23.76 17.48
CA GLN A 243 0.25 23.64 18.78
C GLN A 243 1.30 22.53 18.80
N TYR A 244 0.94 21.32 18.33
CA TYR A 244 1.86 20.18 18.27
C TYR A 244 3.05 20.46 17.35
N GLN A 245 2.80 20.97 16.15
CA GLN A 245 3.86 21.24 15.18
C GLN A 245 4.81 22.35 15.66
N GLU A 246 4.31 23.35 16.41
CA GLU A 246 5.17 24.34 17.07
C GLU A 246 6.11 23.68 18.08
N GLN A 247 5.59 22.82 18.96
CA GLN A 247 6.39 22.11 19.95
C GLN A 247 7.50 21.27 19.29
N VAL A 248 7.15 20.53 18.24
CA VAL A 248 8.11 19.71 17.50
C VAL A 248 9.17 20.56 16.82
N ARG A 249 8.79 21.71 16.22
CA ARG A 249 9.77 22.64 15.63
C ARG A 249 10.76 23.17 16.68
N GLN A 250 10.31 23.47 17.90
CA GLN A 250 11.21 23.90 18.97
C GLN A 250 12.19 22.79 19.38
N ILE A 251 11.71 21.56 19.55
CA ILE A 251 12.56 20.40 19.90
C ILE A 251 13.66 20.18 18.85
N LEU A 252 13.29 20.18 17.56
CA LEU A 252 14.24 19.96 16.46
C LEU A 252 15.29 21.07 16.37
N ILE A 253 14.93 22.32 16.69
CA ILE A 253 15.89 23.44 16.76
C ILE A 253 16.89 23.22 17.90
N GLU A 254 16.41 22.80 19.08
CA GLU A 254 17.27 22.52 20.23
C GLU A 254 18.25 21.37 19.97
N GLU A 255 17.81 20.30 19.30
CA GLU A 255 18.64 19.15 18.92
C GLU A 255 19.71 19.52 17.87
N THR A 256 19.43 20.46 16.97
CA THR A 256 20.39 20.87 15.92
C THR A 256 21.51 21.76 16.47
N ILE A 257 21.31 22.37 17.65
CA ILE A 257 22.27 23.28 18.29
C ILE A 257 23.26 22.55 19.23
N GLN A 258 23.01 21.28 19.55
CA GLN A 258 23.89 20.41 20.34
C GLN A 258 24.89 19.64 19.47
#